data_AF-A0A353X436-F1
#
_entry.id   AF-A0A353X436-F1
#
_cell.length_a   1.000
_cell.length_b   1.000
_cell.length_c   1.000
_cell.angle_alpha   90.00
_cell.angle_beta   90.00
_cell.angle_gamma   90.00
#
_symmetry.space_group_name_H-M   'P 1'
#
loop_
_entity.id
_entity.type
_entity.pdbx_description
1 polymer ?
#
loop_
_entity_poly.entity_id
_entity_poly.type
_entity_poly.pdbx_seq_one_letter_code
_entity_poly.pdbx_strand_id
1 'polypeptide(L)'
;MLKLTIEEMLARIGAGITFEATCIDGSFSLKIEEYTPIICAAIHDGHQLRPELKEKCLLSDHERWYEEDPETATFINSLPITFVGHDSRYEYDLNRPPESAVYDIAWGKKVWASDLSSEEIEASLLKRRQFYRVLHVLVARIEQQYGACIVFDIHSYNYKRWNRHVPLFNLGTLNIDRKRFQKTISRFRRELKKITIPNIVNVTATNDVFKGSGYLLKYLTGQFSHTLVFATEVKKIYCNEGTGEKYPVVIEELSAQLKIAILNTSTYFARIHTNLKKKGRHFLLSKELDNAIIQSDKQLYRLTRNFEILNYINPLNLEQEKRRFFASSYRRTPLFRYRHLNIDPYLYKRKLYNLPVDQINDPHIRTLYQDIVHAYADKTDILATIGSNKFLYNSLRYFGEPTERDVSNARFILYSPNHIGDEDLKVYSDTVALEKMMEMAHSYVLTVRRISLPTWSPRLW
;
A
#
# COMPACT_ATOMS: atom_id res chain seq x y z
N MET A 1 -10.91 8.72 -12.03
CA MET A 1 -9.95 8.62 -13.16
C MET A 1 -10.51 9.36 -14.36
N LEU A 2 -9.72 10.22 -14.99
CA LEU A 2 -10.11 10.94 -16.21
C LEU A 2 -10.05 10.02 -17.44
N LYS A 3 -10.71 10.41 -18.54
CA LYS A 3 -10.49 9.82 -19.86
C LYS A 3 -9.86 10.88 -20.76
N LEU A 4 -8.68 10.59 -21.30
CA LEU A 4 -7.92 11.55 -22.10
C LEU A 4 -7.49 10.93 -23.42
N THR A 5 -7.43 11.76 -24.45
CA THR A 5 -6.73 11.47 -25.70
C THR A 5 -5.21 11.43 -25.47
N ILE A 6 -4.48 10.84 -26.41
CA ILE A 6 -3.02 10.83 -26.38
C ILE A 6 -2.47 12.26 -26.33
N GLU A 7 -2.98 13.16 -27.16
CA GLU A 7 -2.49 14.55 -27.21
C GLU A 7 -2.70 15.29 -25.88
N GLU A 8 -3.83 15.08 -25.22
CA GLU A 8 -4.08 15.67 -23.88
C GLU A 8 -3.12 15.13 -22.83
N MET A 9 -2.82 13.81 -22.85
CA MET A 9 -1.82 13.22 -21.96
C MET A 9 -0.44 13.82 -22.22
N LEU A 10 -0.02 13.91 -23.48
CA LEU A 10 1.28 14.47 -23.87
C LEU A 10 1.39 15.95 -23.47
N ALA A 11 0.34 16.74 -23.69
CA ALA A 11 0.30 18.15 -23.30
C ALA A 11 0.46 18.33 -21.78
N ARG A 12 -0.23 17.51 -20.97
CA ARG A 12 -0.11 17.55 -19.50
C ARG A 12 1.28 17.12 -19.04
N ILE A 13 1.86 16.07 -19.64
CA ILE A 13 3.23 15.65 -19.35
C ILE A 13 4.23 16.78 -19.65
N GLY A 14 4.10 17.42 -20.82
CA GLY A 14 4.94 18.56 -21.20
C GLY A 14 4.81 19.75 -20.26
N ALA A 15 3.60 20.04 -19.79
CA ALA A 15 3.32 21.10 -18.82
C ALA A 15 3.74 20.74 -17.38
N GLY A 16 4.06 19.49 -17.08
CA GLY A 16 4.35 19.02 -15.72
C GLY A 16 3.12 19.02 -14.81
N ILE A 17 1.93 18.85 -15.39
CA ILE A 17 0.66 18.79 -14.65
C ILE A 17 0.43 17.35 -14.19
N THR A 18 0.11 17.16 -12.91
CA THR A 18 -0.25 15.85 -12.34
C THR A 18 -1.65 15.44 -12.82
N PHE A 19 -1.85 14.14 -13.09
CA PHE A 19 -3.14 13.60 -13.50
C PHE A 19 -3.20 12.09 -13.33
N GLU A 20 -4.42 11.56 -13.27
CA GLU A 20 -4.69 10.13 -13.36
C GLU A 20 -5.75 9.90 -14.43
N ALA A 21 -5.38 9.20 -15.50
CA ALA A 21 -6.24 9.01 -16.66
C ALA A 21 -6.08 7.66 -17.34
N THR A 22 -7.19 7.15 -17.87
CA THR A 22 -7.20 6.09 -18.88
C THR A 22 -7.20 6.73 -20.27
N CYS A 23 -6.49 6.10 -21.22
CA CYS A 23 -6.61 6.45 -22.63
C CYS A 23 -8.07 6.31 -23.07
N ILE A 24 -8.53 7.17 -23.98
CA ILE A 24 -9.93 7.20 -24.41
C ILE A 24 -10.41 5.85 -25.00
N ASP A 25 -9.50 5.11 -25.62
CA ASP A 25 -9.74 3.78 -26.19
C ASP A 25 -9.67 2.64 -25.14
N GLY A 26 -9.39 2.96 -23.87
CA GLY A 26 -9.31 2.01 -22.77
C GLY A 26 -7.99 1.24 -22.67
N SER A 27 -7.06 1.39 -23.61
CA SER A 27 -5.90 0.50 -23.79
C SER A 27 -4.89 0.51 -22.64
N PHE A 28 -4.73 1.65 -21.97
CA PHE A 28 -3.81 1.81 -20.85
C PHE A 28 -4.23 2.96 -19.95
N SER A 29 -3.62 3.04 -18.76
CA SER A 29 -3.73 4.19 -17.86
C SER A 29 -2.37 4.69 -17.42
N LEU A 30 -2.32 6.00 -17.18
CA LEU A 30 -1.17 6.69 -16.61
C LEU A 30 -1.63 7.49 -15.40
N LYS A 31 -0.97 7.25 -14.28
CA LYS A 31 -1.08 8.04 -13.07
C LYS A 31 0.22 8.80 -12.84
N ILE A 32 0.12 10.09 -12.55
CA ILE A 32 1.19 10.96 -12.08
C ILE A 32 0.61 11.78 -10.92
N GLU A 33 0.83 11.33 -9.69
CA GLU A 33 0.47 12.08 -8.47
C GLU A 33 1.54 13.09 -8.08
N GLU A 34 2.81 12.77 -8.34
CA GLU A 34 3.96 13.66 -8.19
C GLU A 34 5.00 13.27 -9.23
N TYR A 35 5.59 14.25 -9.91
CA TYR A 35 6.74 13.98 -10.76
C TYR A 35 7.93 13.55 -9.90
N THR A 36 8.40 12.33 -10.06
CA THR A 36 9.59 11.79 -9.37
C THR A 36 10.47 11.07 -10.38
N PRO A 37 11.76 10.78 -10.08
CA PRO A 37 12.61 10.03 -11.00
C PRO A 37 12.23 8.55 -11.14
N ILE A 38 11.05 8.13 -10.68
CA ILE A 38 10.62 6.74 -10.57
C ILE A 38 9.35 6.55 -11.40
N ILE A 39 9.38 5.57 -12.29
CA ILE A 39 8.20 5.11 -13.02
C ILE A 39 8.01 3.63 -12.72
N CYS A 40 6.79 3.20 -12.46
CA CYS A 40 6.47 1.78 -12.33
C CYS A 40 5.49 1.37 -13.43
N ALA A 41 5.80 0.30 -14.14
CA ALA A 41 5.02 -0.19 -15.25
C ALA A 41 4.49 -1.59 -14.95
N ALA A 42 3.27 -1.86 -15.38
CA ALA A 42 2.61 -3.16 -15.35
C ALA A 42 1.96 -3.38 -16.71
N ILE A 43 2.78 -3.75 -17.70
CA ILE A 43 2.39 -3.71 -19.12
C ILE A 43 1.57 -4.93 -19.55
N HIS A 44 1.48 -5.96 -18.72
CA HIS A 44 0.74 -7.20 -18.99
C HIS A 44 -0.36 -7.46 -17.96
N ASP A 45 -0.74 -6.47 -17.15
CA ASP A 45 -1.83 -6.59 -16.17
C ASP A 45 -3.21 -6.81 -16.82
N GLY A 46 -3.36 -6.25 -18.02
CA GLY A 46 -4.59 -6.21 -18.79
C GLY A 46 -5.07 -7.54 -19.36
N HIS A 47 -6.40 -7.65 -19.48
CA HIS A 47 -7.11 -8.79 -20.05
C HIS A 47 -8.10 -8.39 -21.17
N GLN A 48 -8.23 -7.09 -21.46
CA GLN A 48 -9.22 -6.58 -22.41
C GLN A 48 -8.87 -7.02 -23.83
N LEU A 49 -9.88 -7.35 -24.63
CA LEU A 49 -9.71 -7.71 -26.02
C LEU A 49 -10.83 -7.04 -26.80
N ARG A 50 -10.51 -6.40 -27.92
CA ARG A 50 -11.53 -5.79 -28.79
C ARG A 50 -12.60 -6.82 -29.16
N PRO A 51 -13.91 -6.45 -29.16
CA PRO A 51 -15.00 -7.40 -29.40
C PRO A 51 -14.81 -8.25 -30.66
N GLU A 52 -14.42 -7.62 -31.76
CA GLU A 52 -14.18 -8.29 -33.05
C GLU A 52 -13.03 -9.32 -33.01
N LEU A 53 -12.02 -9.09 -32.15
CA LEU A 53 -10.93 -10.04 -31.94
C LEU A 53 -11.33 -11.15 -30.96
N LYS A 54 -12.19 -10.84 -29.98
CA LYS A 54 -12.70 -11.82 -29.02
C LYS A 54 -13.50 -12.91 -29.74
N GLU A 55 -14.27 -12.57 -30.75
CA GLU A 55 -15.02 -13.53 -31.59
C GLU A 55 -14.10 -14.47 -32.39
N LYS A 56 -12.89 -14.02 -32.74
CA LYS A 56 -11.88 -14.81 -33.47
C LYS A 56 -10.92 -15.57 -32.57
N CYS A 57 -10.87 -15.27 -31.28
CA CYS A 57 -9.90 -15.84 -30.36
C CYS A 57 -10.26 -17.30 -30.02
N LEU A 58 -9.33 -18.23 -30.26
CA LEU A 58 -9.47 -19.65 -29.91
C LEU A 58 -9.17 -19.92 -28.43
N LEU A 59 -8.54 -18.97 -27.75
CA LEU A 59 -8.15 -19.12 -26.36
C LEU A 59 -9.31 -18.71 -25.45
N SER A 60 -9.61 -19.55 -24.46
CA SER A 60 -10.53 -19.20 -23.39
C SER A 60 -9.99 -18.03 -22.54
N ASP A 61 -10.89 -17.36 -21.82
CA ASP A 61 -10.51 -16.29 -20.89
C ASP A 61 -9.48 -16.79 -19.85
N HIS A 62 -9.61 -18.02 -19.35
CA HIS A 62 -8.62 -18.60 -18.44
C HIS A 62 -7.27 -18.88 -19.12
N GLU A 63 -7.24 -19.35 -20.37
CA GLU A 63 -5.98 -19.58 -21.09
C GLU A 63 -5.22 -18.29 -21.34
N ARG A 64 -5.92 -17.19 -21.63
CA ARG A 64 -5.28 -15.87 -21.76
C ARG A 64 -4.79 -15.36 -20.41
N TRP A 65 -5.65 -15.39 -19.39
CA TRP A 65 -5.31 -15.01 -18.01
C TRP A 65 -4.10 -15.77 -17.47
N TYR A 66 -3.96 -17.05 -17.83
CA TYR A 66 -2.84 -17.88 -17.44
C TYR A 66 -1.52 -17.26 -17.86
N GLU A 67 -1.38 -16.73 -19.09
CA GLU A 67 -0.12 -16.15 -19.58
C GLU A 67 0.00 -14.62 -19.42
N GLU A 68 -1.04 -13.95 -18.93
CA GLU A 68 -1.01 -12.52 -18.56
C GLU A 68 -0.49 -12.31 -17.13
N ASP A 69 -0.34 -11.06 -16.70
CA ASP A 69 0.27 -10.68 -15.42
C ASP A 69 -0.72 -9.98 -14.47
N PRO A 70 -1.84 -10.64 -14.09
CA PRO A 70 -2.87 -10.02 -13.26
C PRO A 70 -2.28 -9.55 -11.92
N GLU A 71 -2.82 -8.47 -11.36
CA GLU A 71 -2.43 -7.86 -10.08
C GLU A 71 -1.07 -7.13 -10.08
N THR A 72 -0.33 -7.14 -11.19
CA THR A 72 0.93 -6.38 -11.26
C THR A 72 0.70 -4.88 -11.13
N ALA A 73 -0.44 -4.37 -11.60
CA ALA A 73 -0.87 -3.00 -11.35
C ALA A 73 -1.16 -2.74 -9.86
N THR A 74 -1.80 -3.69 -9.18
CA THR A 74 -2.09 -3.60 -7.73
C THR A 74 -0.81 -3.45 -6.91
N PHE A 75 0.24 -4.21 -7.25
CA PHE A 75 1.52 -4.17 -6.53
C PHE A 75 2.20 -2.79 -6.55
N ILE A 76 1.97 -2.01 -7.61
CA ILE A 76 2.62 -0.71 -7.82
C ILE A 76 1.69 0.48 -7.61
N ASN A 77 0.39 0.26 -7.42
CA ASN A 77 -0.61 1.32 -7.42
C ASN A 77 -0.33 2.42 -6.38
N SER A 78 0.31 2.12 -5.25
CA SER A 78 0.64 3.16 -4.25
C SER A 78 1.86 4.03 -4.57
N LEU A 79 2.46 3.88 -5.77
CA LEU A 79 3.61 4.66 -6.23
C LEU A 79 3.15 5.86 -7.07
N PRO A 80 3.91 6.97 -7.06
CA PRO A 80 3.44 8.25 -7.59
C PRO A 80 3.27 8.25 -9.11
N ILE A 81 4.05 7.44 -9.84
CA ILE A 81 3.93 7.30 -11.29
C ILE A 81 3.74 5.83 -11.65
N THR A 82 2.54 5.49 -12.13
CA THR A 82 2.21 4.14 -12.62
C THR A 82 1.73 4.18 -14.07
N PHE A 83 2.20 3.23 -14.87
CA PHE A 83 1.81 3.07 -16.26
C PHE A 83 1.36 1.63 -16.50
N VAL A 84 0.05 1.44 -16.67
CA VAL A 84 -0.59 0.12 -16.68
C VAL A 84 -1.22 -0.14 -18.04
N GLY A 85 -0.90 -1.28 -18.66
CA GLY A 85 -1.56 -1.78 -19.86
C GLY A 85 -2.83 -2.56 -19.50
N HIS A 86 -3.94 -2.26 -20.17
CA HIS A 86 -5.26 -2.85 -19.90
C HIS A 86 -5.72 -3.87 -20.93
N ASP A 87 -5.15 -3.78 -22.14
CA ASP A 87 -5.36 -4.80 -23.16
C ASP A 87 -4.58 -6.08 -22.86
N SER A 88 -5.17 -7.19 -23.27
CA SER A 88 -4.59 -8.51 -23.27
C SER A 88 -3.34 -8.50 -24.14
N ARG A 89 -2.27 -9.12 -23.64
CA ARG A 89 -1.02 -9.32 -24.40
C ARG A 89 -1.22 -10.11 -25.71
N TYR A 90 -2.36 -10.78 -25.87
CA TYR A 90 -2.73 -11.48 -27.09
C TYR A 90 -3.24 -10.55 -28.19
N GLU A 91 -3.78 -9.37 -27.86
CA GLU A 91 -4.15 -8.37 -28.86
C GLU A 91 -2.91 -7.75 -29.51
N TYR A 92 -1.96 -7.35 -28.66
CA TYR A 92 -0.60 -6.98 -29.00
C TYR A 92 0.25 -7.05 -27.73
N ASP A 93 1.44 -7.62 -27.83
CA ASP A 93 2.35 -7.71 -26.69
C ASP A 93 3.23 -6.46 -26.62
N LEU A 94 2.98 -5.62 -25.61
CA LEU A 94 3.77 -4.43 -25.33
C LEU A 94 5.26 -4.76 -25.14
N ASN A 95 5.61 -5.95 -24.65
CA ASN A 95 6.98 -6.37 -24.40
C ASN A 95 7.67 -7.07 -25.60
N ARG A 96 7.06 -7.01 -26.79
CA ARG A 96 7.64 -7.48 -28.07
C ARG A 96 7.94 -6.32 -29.04
N PRO A 97 8.91 -6.48 -29.96
CA PRO A 97 9.09 -5.55 -31.05
C PRO A 97 7.89 -5.58 -32.03
N PRO A 98 7.62 -4.49 -32.78
CA PRO A 98 6.41 -4.33 -33.58
C PRO A 98 6.12 -5.51 -34.52
N GLU A 99 7.15 -6.09 -35.12
CA GLU A 99 7.07 -7.14 -36.13
C GLU A 99 6.63 -8.50 -35.53
N SER A 100 6.63 -8.62 -34.20
CA SER A 100 6.26 -9.85 -33.48
C SER A 100 5.31 -9.57 -32.30
N ALA A 101 4.68 -8.40 -32.28
CA ALA A 101 3.78 -8.01 -31.21
C ALA A 101 2.41 -8.69 -31.31
N VAL A 102 1.98 -9.06 -32.52
CA VAL A 102 0.75 -9.83 -32.75
C VAL A 102 1.15 -11.28 -33.07
N TYR A 103 0.54 -12.24 -32.37
CA TYR A 103 0.89 -13.66 -32.48
C TYR A 103 -0.15 -14.44 -33.27
N ASP A 104 0.28 -15.34 -34.15
CA ASP A 104 -0.59 -16.41 -34.66
C ASP A 104 -0.56 -17.64 -33.73
N ILE A 105 0.63 -17.92 -33.18
CA ILE A 105 0.88 -19.02 -32.25
C ILE A 105 1.58 -18.47 -31.00
N ALA A 106 1.02 -18.77 -29.83
CA ALA A 106 1.54 -18.36 -28.54
C ALA A 106 1.58 -19.56 -27.58
N TRP A 107 2.74 -19.85 -26.99
CA TRP A 107 2.97 -21.02 -26.13
C TRP A 107 2.48 -22.35 -26.74
N GLY A 108 2.66 -22.53 -28.04
CA GLY A 108 2.28 -23.74 -28.78
C GLY A 108 0.78 -23.84 -29.10
N LYS A 109 -0.02 -22.81 -28.81
CA LYS A 109 -1.44 -22.73 -29.14
C LYS A 109 -1.70 -21.74 -30.25
N LYS A 110 -2.58 -22.09 -31.18
CA LYS A 110 -3.11 -21.16 -32.18
C LYS A 110 -4.00 -20.13 -31.46
N VAL A 111 -3.79 -18.85 -31.72
CA VAL A 111 -4.52 -17.76 -31.05
C VAL A 111 -5.83 -17.45 -31.79
N TRP A 112 -5.81 -17.45 -33.12
CA TRP A 112 -6.94 -17.01 -33.95
C TRP A 112 -7.55 -18.14 -34.78
N ALA A 113 -8.88 -18.16 -34.88
CA ALA A 113 -9.61 -19.14 -35.68
C ALA A 113 -9.28 -18.96 -37.17
N SER A 114 -9.34 -17.70 -37.64
CA SER A 114 -8.93 -17.24 -38.96
C SER A 114 -7.81 -16.20 -38.84
N ASP A 115 -7.06 -16.01 -39.91
CA ASP A 115 -6.00 -14.99 -39.95
C ASP A 115 -6.60 -13.60 -39.76
N LEU A 116 -5.90 -12.75 -39.00
CA LEU A 116 -6.30 -11.36 -38.82
C LEU A 116 -6.06 -10.57 -40.10
N SER A 117 -6.97 -9.65 -40.43
CA SER A 117 -6.77 -8.75 -41.57
C SER A 117 -5.65 -7.75 -41.30
N SER A 118 -5.12 -7.14 -42.35
CA SER A 118 -4.10 -6.08 -42.21
C SER A 118 -4.61 -4.89 -41.41
N GLU A 119 -5.89 -4.55 -41.53
CA GLU A 119 -6.55 -3.49 -40.77
C GLU A 119 -6.66 -3.83 -39.28
N GLU A 120 -6.98 -5.09 -38.94
CA GLU A 120 -7.06 -5.55 -37.55
C GLU A 120 -5.70 -5.51 -36.86
N ILE A 121 -4.66 -5.98 -37.55
CA ILE A 121 -3.27 -5.94 -37.07
C ILE A 121 -2.82 -4.48 -36.89
N GLU A 122 -3.05 -3.63 -37.88
CA GLU A 122 -2.63 -2.23 -37.82
C GLU A 122 -3.35 -1.45 -36.72
N ALA A 123 -4.63 -1.76 -36.44
CA ALA A 123 -5.34 -1.19 -35.30
C ALA A 123 -4.69 -1.58 -33.95
N SER A 124 -4.29 -2.84 -33.78
CA SER A 124 -3.54 -3.31 -32.59
C SER A 124 -2.17 -2.61 -32.48
N LEU A 125 -1.44 -2.52 -33.60
CA LEU A 125 -0.13 -1.87 -33.64
C LEU A 125 -0.22 -0.35 -33.40
N LEU A 126 -1.31 0.30 -33.81
CA LEU A 126 -1.56 1.70 -33.51
C LEU A 126 -1.68 1.94 -32.01
N LYS A 127 -2.50 1.15 -31.29
CA LYS A 127 -2.64 1.23 -29.83
C LYS A 127 -1.28 1.06 -29.14
N ARG A 128 -0.50 0.06 -29.56
CA ARG A 128 0.87 -0.16 -29.11
C ARG A 128 1.77 1.06 -29.35
N ARG A 129 1.75 1.66 -30.54
CA ARG A 129 2.56 2.85 -30.86
C ARG A 129 2.17 4.04 -29.99
N GLN A 130 0.88 4.23 -29.69
CA GLN A 130 0.42 5.30 -28.80
C GLN A 130 0.89 5.10 -27.36
N PHE A 131 0.85 3.87 -26.84
CA PHE A 131 1.44 3.52 -25.54
C PHE A 131 2.92 3.95 -25.48
N TYR A 132 3.72 3.53 -26.46
CA TYR A 132 5.14 3.85 -26.51
C TYR A 132 5.43 5.35 -26.70
N ARG A 133 4.57 6.08 -27.41
CA ARG A 133 4.68 7.53 -27.58
C ARG A 133 4.50 8.25 -26.24
N VAL A 134 3.50 7.87 -25.45
CA VAL A 134 3.29 8.42 -24.10
C VAL A 134 4.45 8.04 -23.17
N LEU A 135 4.90 6.78 -23.21
CA LEU A 135 6.02 6.31 -22.39
C LEU A 135 7.30 7.08 -22.69
N HIS A 136 7.60 7.30 -23.97
CA HIS A 136 8.77 8.04 -24.41
C HIS A 136 8.74 9.48 -23.87
N VAL A 137 7.63 10.19 -24.05
CA VAL A 137 7.52 11.59 -23.58
C VAL A 137 7.57 11.68 -22.06
N LEU A 138 6.97 10.71 -21.35
CA LEU A 138 7.08 10.62 -19.90
C LEU A 138 8.53 10.45 -19.44
N VAL A 139 9.24 9.44 -19.95
CA VAL A 139 10.64 9.18 -19.56
C VAL A 139 11.54 10.35 -19.94
N ALA A 140 11.36 10.94 -21.13
CA ALA A 140 12.09 12.13 -21.55
C ALA A 140 11.87 13.31 -20.59
N ARG A 141 10.63 13.54 -20.16
CA ARG A 141 10.30 14.59 -19.18
C ARG A 141 10.96 14.35 -17.83
N ILE A 142 10.94 13.10 -17.35
CA ILE A 142 11.57 12.73 -16.07
C ILE A 142 13.10 12.87 -16.15
N GLU A 143 13.74 12.37 -17.21
CA GLU A 143 15.20 12.50 -17.39
C GLU A 143 15.61 13.97 -17.56
N GLN A 144 14.83 14.79 -18.28
CA GLN A 144 15.07 16.24 -18.38
C GLN A 144 15.01 16.93 -17.01
N GLN A 145 14.01 16.61 -16.20
CA GLN A 145 13.79 17.26 -14.91
C GLN A 145 14.81 16.82 -13.85
N TYR A 146 15.11 15.52 -13.80
CA TYR A 146 15.90 14.92 -12.72
C TYR A 146 17.32 14.51 -13.12
N GLY A 147 17.67 14.58 -14.40
CA GLY A 147 18.96 14.13 -14.96
C GLY A 147 19.10 12.61 -15.12
N ALA A 148 18.18 11.82 -14.56
CA ALA A 148 18.11 10.38 -14.69
C ALA A 148 16.73 9.86 -14.31
N CYS A 149 16.36 8.68 -14.84
CA CYS A 149 15.09 8.01 -14.55
C CYS A 149 15.34 6.55 -14.17
N ILE A 150 14.54 6.01 -13.26
CA ILE A 150 14.47 4.57 -13.00
C ILE A 150 13.06 4.06 -13.27
N VAL A 151 12.97 3.00 -14.08
CA VAL A 151 11.72 2.33 -14.45
C VAL A 151 11.71 0.93 -13.86
N PHE A 152 10.66 0.59 -13.10
CA PHE A 152 10.41 -0.76 -12.62
C PHE A 152 9.32 -1.38 -13.48
N ASP A 153 9.71 -2.31 -14.34
CA ASP A 153 8.81 -3.06 -15.22
C ASP A 153 8.43 -4.36 -14.49
N ILE A 154 7.22 -4.38 -13.91
CA ILE A 154 6.74 -5.45 -13.05
C ILE A 154 5.92 -6.44 -13.87
N HIS A 155 6.37 -7.68 -13.83
CA HIS A 155 5.80 -8.82 -14.51
C HIS A 155 5.54 -9.96 -13.53
N SER A 156 4.76 -10.93 -13.98
CA SER A 156 4.52 -12.15 -13.24
C SER A 156 4.80 -13.38 -14.09
N TYR A 157 4.91 -14.55 -13.46
CA TYR A 157 5.04 -15.77 -14.24
C TYR A 157 4.52 -17.02 -13.53
N ASN A 158 4.10 -17.98 -14.36
CA ASN A 158 3.65 -19.27 -13.91
C ASN A 158 4.84 -20.16 -13.54
N TYR A 159 4.89 -20.59 -12.29
CA TYR A 159 5.98 -21.37 -11.73
C TYR A 159 5.64 -22.86 -11.65
N LYS A 160 4.36 -23.27 -11.64
CA LYS A 160 3.98 -24.70 -11.49
C LYS A 160 4.38 -25.56 -12.69
N ARG A 161 4.54 -24.96 -13.88
CA ARG A 161 4.95 -25.67 -15.10
C ARG A 161 6.43 -26.10 -15.11
N TRP A 162 7.23 -25.63 -14.16
CA TRP A 162 8.66 -25.93 -14.13
C TRP A 162 8.93 -27.23 -13.38
N ASN A 163 9.79 -28.08 -13.95
CA ASN A 163 10.28 -29.30 -13.32
C ASN A 163 11.43 -29.07 -12.31
N ARG A 164 11.67 -27.82 -11.93
CA ARG A 164 12.72 -27.42 -11.00
C ARG A 164 12.25 -26.30 -10.09
N HIS A 165 12.95 -26.10 -8.98
CA HIS A 165 12.76 -24.92 -8.16
C HIS A 165 13.20 -23.67 -8.93
N VAL A 166 12.29 -22.70 -9.01
CA VAL A 166 12.49 -21.37 -9.61
C VAL A 166 12.45 -20.29 -8.50
N PRO A 167 13.00 -19.08 -8.70
CA PRO A 167 13.08 -18.03 -7.66
C PRO A 167 11.75 -17.26 -7.49
N LEU A 168 11.36 -16.88 -6.27
CA LEU A 168 10.17 -16.02 -6.04
C LEU A 168 10.25 -14.73 -6.87
N PHE A 169 11.42 -14.07 -6.84
CA PHE A 169 11.72 -12.92 -7.68
C PHE A 169 12.86 -13.23 -8.64
N ASN A 170 12.68 -12.92 -9.92
CA ASN A 170 13.74 -12.95 -10.91
C ASN A 170 13.97 -11.54 -11.45
N LEU A 171 15.21 -11.05 -11.36
CA LEU A 171 15.62 -9.77 -11.94
C LEU A 171 16.39 -9.99 -13.25
N GLY A 172 15.82 -9.53 -14.36
CA GLY A 172 16.47 -9.54 -15.67
C GLY A 172 17.44 -8.37 -15.84
N THR A 173 18.71 -8.65 -16.15
CA THR A 173 19.79 -7.64 -16.15
C THR A 173 20.80 -7.77 -17.28
N LEU A 174 20.54 -8.62 -18.29
CA LEU A 174 21.49 -8.77 -19.41
C LEU A 174 21.60 -7.52 -20.27
N ASN A 175 20.50 -6.81 -20.49
CA ASN A 175 20.44 -5.62 -21.36
C ASN A 175 20.54 -4.30 -20.57
N ILE A 176 21.13 -4.34 -19.37
CA ILE A 176 21.38 -3.16 -18.53
C ILE A 176 22.87 -2.82 -18.60
N ASP A 177 23.22 -1.53 -18.68
CA ASP A 177 24.60 -1.08 -18.49
C ASP A 177 25.06 -1.38 -17.05
N ARG A 178 25.74 -2.52 -16.90
CA ARG A 178 26.26 -2.97 -15.61
C ARG A 178 27.40 -2.09 -15.12
N LYS A 179 28.22 -1.50 -15.99
CA LYS A 179 29.32 -0.64 -15.54
C LYS A 179 28.76 0.55 -14.76
N ARG A 180 27.66 1.12 -15.27
CA ARG A 180 26.98 2.25 -14.63
C ARG A 180 26.10 1.86 -13.45
N PHE A 181 25.32 0.78 -13.58
CA PHE A 181 24.22 0.49 -12.65
C PHE A 181 24.43 -0.72 -11.73
N GLN A 182 25.60 -1.37 -11.72
CA GLN A 182 25.84 -2.58 -10.91
C GLN A 182 25.48 -2.42 -9.43
N LYS A 183 25.80 -1.26 -8.83
CA LYS A 183 25.48 -1.00 -7.42
C LYS A 183 23.97 -0.89 -7.18
N THR A 184 23.24 -0.27 -8.10
CA THR A 184 21.77 -0.16 -8.04
C THR A 184 21.11 -1.52 -8.28
N ILE A 185 21.60 -2.32 -9.24
CA ILE A 185 21.17 -3.72 -9.44
C ILE A 185 21.35 -4.53 -8.15
N SER A 186 22.53 -4.44 -7.54
CA SER A 186 22.85 -5.17 -6.31
C SER A 186 21.98 -4.72 -5.13
N ARG A 187 21.67 -3.41 -5.07
CA ARG A 187 20.74 -2.85 -4.08
C ARG A 187 19.36 -3.45 -4.25
N PHE A 188 18.79 -3.40 -5.45
CA PHE A 188 17.44 -3.88 -5.69
C PHE A 188 17.30 -5.38 -5.40
N ARG A 189 18.24 -6.19 -5.89
CA ARG A 189 18.29 -7.63 -5.58
C ARG A 189 18.29 -7.91 -4.08
N ARG A 190 19.03 -7.11 -3.30
CA ARG A 190 19.06 -7.25 -1.83
C ARG A 190 17.75 -6.83 -1.19
N GLU A 191 17.10 -5.78 -1.68
CA GLU A 191 15.79 -5.37 -1.17
C GLU A 191 14.72 -6.41 -1.49
N LEU A 192 14.70 -6.97 -2.71
CA LEU A 192 13.82 -8.08 -3.08
C LEU A 192 14.04 -9.31 -2.19
N LYS A 193 15.29 -9.66 -1.87
CA LYS A 193 15.61 -10.79 -0.97
C LYS A 193 15.09 -10.60 0.47
N LYS A 194 14.85 -9.36 0.91
CA LYS A 194 14.31 -9.07 2.24
C LYS A 194 12.80 -9.22 2.34
N ILE A 195 12.10 -9.33 1.21
CA ILE A 195 10.64 -9.46 1.20
C ILE A 195 10.27 -10.77 1.88
N THR A 196 9.46 -10.67 2.93
CA THR A 196 8.92 -11.81 3.67
C THR A 196 7.43 -11.89 3.42
N ILE A 197 6.94 -13.07 3.05
CA ILE A 197 5.51 -13.32 2.89
C ILE A 197 5.18 -14.54 3.75
N PRO A 198 4.11 -14.50 4.57
CA PRO A 198 3.73 -15.61 5.42
C PRO A 198 3.65 -16.92 4.64
N ASN A 199 4.28 -17.97 5.17
CA ASN A 199 4.29 -19.32 4.61
C ASN A 199 4.92 -19.45 3.20
N ILE A 200 5.72 -18.47 2.75
CA ILE A 200 6.37 -18.50 1.44
C ILE A 200 7.87 -18.25 1.58
N VAL A 201 8.68 -19.18 1.05
CA VAL A 201 10.13 -19.03 1.00
C VAL A 201 10.53 -18.10 -0.15
N ASN A 202 11.18 -16.98 0.19
CA ASN A 202 11.72 -16.07 -0.81
C ASN A 202 13.13 -16.46 -1.25
N VAL A 203 13.24 -16.97 -2.48
CA VAL A 203 14.49 -17.04 -3.22
C VAL A 203 14.47 -15.95 -4.28
N THR A 204 15.46 -15.05 -4.28
CA THR A 204 15.62 -14.02 -5.32
C THR A 204 16.83 -14.36 -6.18
N ALA A 205 16.66 -14.40 -7.51
CA ALA A 205 17.74 -14.66 -8.46
C ALA A 205 17.84 -13.58 -9.54
N THR A 206 18.91 -13.65 -10.33
CA THR A 206 19.17 -12.75 -11.45
C THR A 206 19.43 -13.59 -12.69
N ASN A 207 18.73 -13.30 -13.78
CA ASN A 207 18.86 -14.02 -15.05
C ASN A 207 18.67 -15.55 -14.96
N ASP A 208 17.80 -16.03 -14.06
CA ASP A 208 17.53 -17.47 -13.87
C ASP A 208 16.45 -17.95 -14.85
N VAL A 209 15.21 -17.49 -14.67
CA VAL A 209 14.09 -17.81 -15.56
C VAL A 209 14.04 -16.82 -16.71
N PHE A 210 14.14 -15.52 -16.39
CA PHE A 210 14.09 -14.44 -17.37
C PHE A 210 15.36 -13.61 -17.30
N LYS A 211 15.87 -13.21 -18.46
CA LYS A 211 17.18 -12.55 -18.57
C LYS A 211 17.09 -11.04 -18.85
N GLY A 212 15.88 -10.49 -18.91
CA GLY A 212 15.63 -9.08 -19.19
C GLY A 212 15.72 -8.75 -20.68
N SER A 213 15.05 -9.54 -21.53
CA SER A 213 15.08 -9.42 -23.00
C SER A 213 13.84 -8.74 -23.58
N GLY A 214 12.92 -8.27 -22.73
CA GLY A 214 11.69 -7.59 -23.10
C GLY A 214 11.94 -6.30 -23.88
N TYR A 215 11.01 -5.97 -24.77
CA TYR A 215 11.10 -4.81 -25.64
C TYR A 215 11.04 -3.48 -24.87
N LEU A 216 10.26 -3.36 -23.78
CA LEU A 216 10.22 -2.12 -23.00
C LEU A 216 11.60 -1.72 -22.48
N LEU A 217 12.30 -2.67 -21.85
CA LEU A 217 13.67 -2.49 -21.40
C LEU A 217 14.61 -2.11 -22.55
N LYS A 218 14.59 -2.87 -23.64
CA LYS A 218 15.48 -2.62 -24.80
C LYS A 218 15.23 -1.26 -25.44
N TYR A 219 13.96 -0.89 -25.61
CA TYR A 219 13.55 0.38 -26.18
C TYR A 219 14.07 1.54 -25.31
N LEU A 220 13.77 1.54 -24.01
CA LEU A 220 14.18 2.64 -23.13
C LEU A 220 15.71 2.73 -22.99
N THR A 221 16.41 1.61 -22.83
CA THR A 221 17.89 1.61 -22.80
C THR A 221 18.49 2.13 -24.11
N GLY A 222 17.85 1.88 -25.26
CA GLY A 222 18.30 2.38 -26.55
C GLY A 222 18.01 3.85 -26.81
N GLN A 223 16.96 4.41 -26.19
CA GLN A 223 16.55 5.81 -26.38
C GLN A 223 17.12 6.76 -25.32
N PHE A 224 17.39 6.26 -24.11
CA PHE A 224 17.69 7.09 -22.94
C PHE A 224 18.98 6.64 -22.26
N SER A 225 20.01 7.49 -22.28
CA SER A 225 21.33 7.15 -21.75
C SER A 225 21.41 7.20 -20.22
N HIS A 226 20.53 7.95 -19.54
CA HIS A 226 20.49 8.05 -18.07
C HIS A 226 19.28 7.36 -17.45
N THR A 227 18.61 6.50 -18.21
CA THR A 227 17.48 5.70 -17.72
C THR A 227 17.90 4.27 -17.40
N LEU A 228 17.53 3.78 -16.20
CA LEU A 228 17.70 2.40 -15.77
C LEU A 228 16.33 1.70 -15.75
N VAL A 229 16.22 0.56 -16.43
CA VAL A 229 15.00 -0.26 -16.39
C VAL A 229 15.25 -1.60 -15.70
N PHE A 230 14.42 -1.94 -14.73
CA PHE A 230 14.42 -3.26 -14.08
C PHE A 230 13.25 -4.10 -14.56
N ALA A 231 13.52 -5.09 -15.42
CA ALA A 231 12.59 -6.17 -15.73
C ALA A 231 12.50 -7.13 -14.54
N THR A 232 11.41 -7.02 -13.78
CA THR A 232 11.22 -7.69 -12.49
C THR A 232 10.05 -8.65 -12.58
N GLU A 233 10.34 -9.92 -12.35
CA GLU A 233 9.38 -11.01 -12.49
C GLU A 233 9.06 -11.57 -11.11
N VAL A 234 7.78 -11.61 -10.73
CA VAL A 234 7.30 -12.25 -9.50
C VAL A 234 6.56 -13.54 -9.83
N LYS A 235 6.84 -14.63 -9.11
CA LYS A 235 6.00 -15.82 -9.24
C LYS A 235 4.55 -15.49 -8.91
N LYS A 236 3.60 -16.12 -9.61
CA LYS A 236 2.17 -16.10 -9.29
C LYS A 236 1.81 -16.87 -8.01
N ILE A 237 2.47 -16.56 -6.90
CA ILE A 237 2.16 -17.11 -5.57
C ILE A 237 0.93 -16.46 -4.93
N TYR A 238 0.45 -15.37 -5.53
CA TYR A 238 -0.69 -14.58 -5.09
C TYR A 238 -2.02 -15.06 -5.68
N CYS A 239 -1.99 -16.15 -6.46
CA CYS A 239 -3.16 -16.81 -6.98
C CYS A 239 -2.91 -18.30 -7.24
N ASN A 240 -3.97 -19.06 -7.41
CA ASN A 240 -3.89 -20.39 -7.99
C ASN A 240 -3.84 -20.29 -9.52
N GLU A 241 -2.67 -20.57 -10.12
CA GLU A 241 -2.48 -20.54 -11.58
C GLU A 241 -3.47 -21.44 -12.35
N GLY A 242 -4.00 -22.50 -11.73
CA GLY A 242 -4.90 -23.43 -12.42
C GLY A 242 -6.37 -23.01 -12.41
N THR A 243 -6.78 -22.16 -11.47
CA THR A 243 -8.20 -21.77 -11.28
C THR A 243 -8.45 -20.27 -11.38
N GLY A 244 -7.40 -19.44 -11.31
CA GLY A 244 -7.55 -17.99 -11.24
C GLY A 244 -7.87 -17.44 -9.84
N GLU A 245 -8.03 -18.31 -8.83
CA GLU A 245 -8.38 -17.89 -7.47
C GLU A 245 -7.28 -17.02 -6.87
N LYS A 246 -7.62 -15.78 -6.49
CA LYS A 246 -6.68 -14.80 -5.92
C LYS A 246 -6.55 -14.96 -4.41
N TYR A 247 -5.40 -14.61 -3.86
CA TYR A 247 -5.12 -14.62 -2.42
C TYR A 247 -4.87 -13.19 -1.92
N PRO A 248 -5.92 -12.46 -1.47
CA PRO A 248 -5.83 -11.02 -1.15
C PRO A 248 -4.75 -10.67 -0.12
N VAL A 249 -4.58 -11.48 0.92
CA VAL A 249 -3.55 -11.27 1.96
C VAL A 249 -2.14 -11.34 1.38
N VAL A 250 -1.92 -12.22 0.41
CA VAL A 250 -0.62 -12.36 -0.28
C VAL A 250 -0.39 -11.18 -1.22
N ILE A 251 -1.42 -10.72 -1.94
CA ILE A 251 -1.38 -9.53 -2.79
C ILE A 251 -1.03 -8.29 -1.97
N GLU A 252 -1.67 -8.12 -0.81
CA GLU A 252 -1.45 -6.99 0.10
C GLU A 252 -0.02 -6.98 0.66
N GLU A 253 0.46 -8.13 1.16
CA GLU A 253 1.83 -8.25 1.68
C GLU A 253 2.88 -8.01 0.57
N LEU A 254 2.67 -8.57 -0.63
CA LEU A 254 3.54 -8.31 -1.79
C LEU A 254 3.58 -6.83 -2.12
N SER A 255 2.42 -6.17 -2.19
CA SER A 255 2.31 -4.74 -2.51
C SER A 255 3.05 -3.89 -1.47
N ALA A 256 2.84 -4.18 -0.18
CA ALA A 256 3.45 -3.46 0.92
C ALA A 256 4.98 -3.58 0.93
N GLN A 257 5.50 -4.80 0.74
CA GLN A 257 6.93 -5.09 0.78
C GLN A 257 7.66 -4.67 -0.50
N LEU A 258 7.03 -4.86 -1.66
CA LEU A 258 7.59 -4.42 -2.95
C LEU A 258 7.71 -2.89 -3.02
N LYS A 259 6.70 -2.16 -2.51
CA LYS A 259 6.77 -0.71 -2.34
C LYS A 259 8.02 -0.30 -1.56
N ILE A 260 8.29 -0.93 -0.42
CA ILE A 260 9.49 -0.65 0.38
C ILE A 260 10.76 -0.91 -0.44
N ALA A 261 10.83 -2.04 -1.15
CA ALA A 261 11.98 -2.41 -1.96
C ALA A 261 12.25 -1.40 -3.10
N ILE A 262 11.19 -0.97 -3.79
CA ILE A 262 11.23 0.05 -4.85
C ILE A 262 11.69 1.39 -4.27
N LEU A 263 11.10 1.87 -3.17
CA LEU A 263 11.47 3.16 -2.56
C LEU A 263 12.90 3.16 -2.03
N ASN A 264 13.35 2.06 -1.44
CA ASN A 264 14.73 1.91 -0.94
C ASN A 264 15.76 1.97 -2.05
N THR A 265 15.46 1.31 -3.17
CA THR A 265 16.31 1.27 -4.34
C THR A 265 16.30 2.61 -5.06
N SER A 266 15.13 3.22 -5.20
CA SER A 266 14.96 4.51 -5.83
C SER A 266 15.61 5.64 -5.04
N THR A 267 15.54 5.60 -3.71
CA THR A 267 16.29 6.54 -2.84
C THR A 267 17.79 6.41 -3.06
N TYR A 268 18.29 5.19 -3.21
CA TYR A 268 19.70 4.96 -3.52
C TYR A 268 20.06 5.46 -4.93
N PHE A 269 19.23 5.17 -5.93
CA PHE A 269 19.41 5.62 -7.30
C PHE A 269 19.42 7.16 -7.40
N ALA A 270 18.42 7.83 -6.83
CA ALA A 270 18.30 9.28 -6.80
C ALA A 270 19.50 9.95 -6.11
N ARG A 271 20.08 9.31 -5.08
CA ARG A 271 21.28 9.86 -4.43
C ARG A 271 22.48 9.95 -5.36
N ILE A 272 22.60 9.02 -6.29
CA ILE A 272 23.81 8.83 -7.10
C ILE A 272 23.65 9.41 -8.50
N HIS A 273 22.46 9.26 -9.09
CA HIS A 273 22.27 9.51 -10.53
C HIS A 273 21.41 10.74 -10.84
N THR A 274 20.69 11.32 -9.88
CA THR A 274 19.81 12.47 -10.13
C THR A 274 20.35 13.78 -9.55
N ASN A 275 19.82 14.89 -10.05
CA ASN A 275 20.12 16.26 -9.61
C ASN A 275 19.33 16.70 -8.35
N LEU A 276 18.57 15.81 -7.71
CA LEU A 276 17.72 16.13 -6.56
C LEU A 276 18.54 16.61 -5.36
N LYS A 277 18.28 17.83 -4.86
CA LYS A 277 18.98 18.40 -3.71
C LYS A 277 18.66 17.67 -2.39
N LYS A 278 17.41 17.24 -2.20
CA LYS A 278 16.95 16.52 -0.99
C LYS A 278 16.68 15.05 -1.34
N LYS A 279 17.22 14.12 -0.56
CA LYS A 279 17.46 12.72 -0.97
C LYS A 279 16.90 11.66 0.00
N GLY A 280 15.71 11.89 0.53
CA GLY A 280 14.96 10.99 1.44
C GLY A 280 13.73 10.34 0.79
N ARG A 281 13.25 9.22 1.36
CA ARG A 281 12.11 8.44 0.81
C ARG A 281 10.84 9.29 0.60
N HIS A 282 10.53 10.19 1.52
CA HIS A 282 9.33 11.02 1.45
C HIS A 282 9.32 12.03 0.29
N PHE A 283 10.49 12.33 -0.31
CA PHE A 283 10.55 13.15 -1.53
C PHE A 283 10.24 12.36 -2.81
N LEU A 284 10.09 11.05 -2.69
CA LEU A 284 9.79 10.12 -3.79
C LEU A 284 8.34 9.62 -3.73
N LEU A 285 7.51 10.23 -2.89
CA LEU A 285 6.11 9.93 -2.70
C LEU A 285 5.30 11.21 -2.93
N SER A 286 4.00 11.04 -3.20
CA SER A 286 3.06 12.16 -3.29
C SER A 286 3.02 12.93 -1.97
N LYS A 287 2.87 14.25 -2.08
CA LYS A 287 2.60 15.13 -0.94
C LYS A 287 1.11 15.25 -0.63
N GLU A 288 0.28 14.96 -1.62
CA GLU A 288 -1.18 15.03 -1.49
C GLU A 288 -1.71 13.73 -0.89
N LEU A 289 -2.69 13.85 -0.01
CA LEU A 289 -3.38 12.70 0.56
C LEU A 289 -4.46 12.22 -0.39
N ASP A 290 -4.53 10.91 -0.56
CA ASP A 290 -5.62 10.25 -1.28
C ASP A 290 -6.97 10.64 -0.66
N ASN A 291 -7.96 10.95 -1.51
CA ASN A 291 -9.31 11.26 -1.10
C ASN A 291 -9.95 10.12 -0.28
N ALA A 292 -9.61 8.86 -0.58
CA ALA A 292 -10.09 7.70 0.19
C ALA A 292 -9.65 7.76 1.67
N ILE A 293 -8.44 8.26 1.93
CA ILE A 293 -7.92 8.44 3.29
C ILE A 293 -8.74 9.52 4.01
N ILE A 294 -8.92 10.68 3.37
CA ILE A 294 -9.68 11.80 3.95
C ILE A 294 -11.12 11.40 4.28
N GLN A 295 -11.76 10.62 3.41
CA GLN A 295 -13.12 10.13 3.63
C GLN A 295 -13.18 9.12 4.78
N SER A 296 -12.26 8.15 4.80
CA SER A 296 -12.18 7.12 5.86
C SER A 296 -11.94 7.77 7.22
N ASP A 297 -11.00 8.71 7.31
CA ASP A 297 -10.68 9.45 8.54
C ASP A 297 -11.88 10.22 9.09
N LYS A 298 -12.56 11.00 8.25
CA LYS A 298 -13.76 11.76 8.66
C LYS A 298 -14.85 10.85 9.19
N GLN A 299 -15.08 9.70 8.57
CA GLN A 299 -16.09 8.74 9.03
C GLN A 299 -15.67 8.05 10.34
N LEU A 300 -14.42 7.62 10.44
CA LEU A 300 -13.86 7.02 11.64
C LEU A 300 -13.94 7.98 12.82
N TYR A 301 -13.55 9.25 12.65
CA TYR A 301 -13.64 10.28 13.68
C TYR A 301 -15.08 10.46 14.18
N ARG A 302 -16.06 10.53 13.27
CA ARG A 302 -17.49 10.67 13.64
C ARG A 302 -17.98 9.50 14.50
N LEU A 303 -17.53 8.29 14.21
CA LEU A 303 -17.90 7.09 14.98
C LEU A 303 -17.24 7.06 16.36
N THR A 304 -15.99 7.50 16.45
CA THR A 304 -15.12 7.27 17.62
C THR A 304 -15.00 8.44 18.58
N ARG A 305 -15.36 9.66 18.19
CA ARG A 305 -15.17 10.90 18.99
C ARG A 305 -15.76 10.87 20.41
N ASN A 306 -16.81 10.08 20.64
CA ASN A 306 -17.49 9.98 21.93
C ASN A 306 -17.34 8.59 22.57
N PHE A 307 -16.37 7.81 22.10
CA PHE A 307 -16.16 6.44 22.57
C PHE A 307 -15.26 6.45 23.81
N GLU A 308 -15.87 6.48 25.00
CA GLU A 308 -15.15 6.54 26.28
C GLU A 308 -15.30 5.24 27.08
N ILE A 309 -14.24 4.43 27.12
CA ILE A 309 -14.24 3.12 27.81
C ILE A 309 -14.29 3.28 29.33
N LEU A 310 -13.48 4.19 29.88
CA LEU A 310 -13.28 4.31 31.33
C LEU A 310 -14.58 4.59 32.08
N ASN A 311 -15.49 5.35 31.47
CA ASN A 311 -16.80 5.65 32.05
C ASN A 311 -17.68 4.42 32.26
N TYR A 312 -17.51 3.38 31.43
CA TYR A 312 -18.28 2.14 31.55
C TYR A 312 -17.62 1.14 32.49
N ILE A 313 -16.28 1.14 32.55
CA ILE A 313 -15.51 0.21 33.40
C ILE A 313 -15.51 0.68 34.87
N ASN A 314 -15.63 1.97 35.16
CA ASN A 314 -15.63 2.45 36.54
C ASN A 314 -16.96 2.09 37.27
N PRO A 315 -16.94 1.35 38.39
CA PRO A 315 -18.16 1.04 39.15
C PRO A 315 -18.84 2.29 39.71
N LEU A 316 -20.16 2.39 39.54
CA LEU A 316 -21.00 3.48 40.08
C LEU A 316 -21.01 3.53 41.61
N ASN A 317 -20.77 2.38 42.26
CA ASN A 317 -20.78 2.22 43.71
C ASN A 317 -19.40 1.89 44.30
N LEU A 318 -18.32 2.28 43.62
CA LEU A 318 -16.94 1.98 44.03
C LEU A 318 -16.67 2.35 45.50
N GLU A 319 -16.88 3.61 45.86
CA GLU A 319 -16.61 4.10 47.23
C GLU A 319 -17.52 3.46 48.29
N GLN A 320 -18.78 3.15 47.93
CA GLN A 320 -19.70 2.49 48.84
C GLN A 320 -19.28 1.05 49.14
N GLU A 321 -18.93 0.28 48.11
CA GLU A 321 -18.47 -1.10 48.26
C GLU A 321 -17.08 -1.15 48.91
N LYS A 322 -16.22 -0.17 48.63
CA LYS A 322 -14.93 0.02 49.34
C LYS A 322 -15.16 0.12 50.84
N ARG A 323 -16.01 1.03 51.32
CA ARG A 323 -16.32 1.18 52.75
C ARG A 323 -16.87 -0.12 53.37
N ARG A 324 -17.78 -0.80 52.67
CA ARG A 324 -18.37 -2.07 53.12
C ARG A 324 -17.33 -3.19 53.21
N PHE A 325 -16.42 -3.26 52.25
CA PHE A 325 -15.34 -4.26 52.20
C PHE A 325 -14.41 -4.13 53.41
N PHE A 326 -13.91 -2.92 53.67
CA PHE A 326 -13.05 -2.64 54.82
C PHE A 326 -13.77 -2.83 56.15
N ALA A 327 -15.04 -2.39 56.27
CA ALA A 327 -15.83 -2.59 57.48
C ALA A 327 -16.10 -4.09 57.78
N SER A 328 -16.09 -4.94 56.76
CA SER A 328 -16.27 -6.40 56.91
C SER A 328 -14.98 -7.15 57.27
N SER A 329 -13.88 -6.45 57.53
CA SER A 329 -12.54 -7.04 57.67
C SER A 329 -12.20 -7.97 56.50
N TYR A 330 -12.47 -7.50 55.27
CA TYR A 330 -12.13 -8.18 54.01
C TYR A 330 -12.90 -9.49 53.73
N ARG A 331 -13.96 -9.80 54.48
CA ARG A 331 -14.69 -11.07 54.35
C ARG A 331 -15.76 -11.06 53.27
N ARG A 332 -16.27 -9.88 52.90
CA ARG A 332 -17.36 -9.75 51.93
C ARG A 332 -16.83 -9.46 50.54
N THR A 333 -17.26 -10.20 49.53
CA THR A 333 -16.93 -9.86 48.13
C THR A 333 -17.70 -8.60 47.69
N PRO A 334 -17.02 -7.56 47.17
CA PRO A 334 -17.68 -6.37 46.63
C PRO A 334 -18.65 -6.70 45.49
N LEU A 335 -19.84 -6.07 45.51
CA LEU A 335 -20.82 -6.21 44.43
C LEU A 335 -20.93 -4.90 43.64
N PHE A 336 -20.11 -4.79 42.60
CA PHE A 336 -20.04 -3.60 41.76
C PHE A 336 -21.24 -3.48 40.81
N ARG A 337 -21.71 -2.24 40.63
CA ARG A 337 -22.75 -1.84 39.67
C ARG A 337 -22.11 -0.96 38.61
N TYR A 338 -22.36 -1.26 37.34
CA TYR A 338 -21.77 -0.57 36.20
C TYR A 338 -22.83 0.17 35.39
N ARG A 339 -22.39 1.12 34.56
CA ARG A 339 -23.29 1.82 33.64
C ARG A 339 -23.78 0.86 32.56
N HIS A 340 -25.05 0.98 32.19
CA HIS A 340 -25.57 0.29 31.00
C HIS A 340 -25.00 0.92 29.73
N LEU A 341 -24.67 0.08 28.76
CA LEU A 341 -24.23 0.56 27.45
C LEU A 341 -25.36 1.29 26.75
N ASN A 342 -25.07 2.50 26.29
CA ASN A 342 -25.99 3.28 25.47
C ASN A 342 -25.80 3.03 23.95
N ILE A 343 -24.94 2.08 23.59
CA ILE A 343 -24.68 1.65 22.22
C ILE A 343 -25.07 0.18 22.05
N ASP A 344 -25.57 -0.15 20.86
CA ASP A 344 -25.69 -1.53 20.40
C ASP A 344 -24.30 -1.99 19.90
N PRO A 345 -23.65 -2.97 20.56
CA PRO A 345 -22.32 -3.44 20.19
C PRO A 345 -22.23 -4.00 18.77
N TYR A 346 -23.28 -4.69 18.32
CA TYR A 346 -23.32 -5.31 16.99
C TYR A 346 -23.44 -4.24 15.90
N LEU A 347 -24.37 -3.30 16.05
CA LEU A 347 -24.55 -2.20 15.11
C LEU A 347 -23.33 -1.28 15.06
N TYR A 348 -22.68 -1.03 16.20
CA TYR A 348 -21.47 -0.22 16.27
C TYR A 348 -20.31 -0.89 15.51
N LYS A 349 -20.06 -2.19 15.74
CA LYS A 349 -19.06 -2.95 14.97
C LYS A 349 -19.36 -2.94 13.48
N ARG A 350 -20.61 -3.14 13.07
CA ARG A 350 -21.00 -3.07 11.65
C ARG A 350 -20.66 -1.70 11.03
N LYS A 351 -20.90 -0.60 11.76
CA LYS A 351 -20.53 0.74 11.28
C LYS A 351 -19.01 0.91 11.12
N LEU A 352 -18.21 0.36 12.04
CA LEU A 352 -16.75 0.38 11.94
C LEU A 352 -16.23 -0.43 10.74
N TYR A 353 -16.73 -1.65 10.54
CA TYR A 353 -16.30 -2.52 9.44
C TYR A 353 -16.79 -2.05 8.06
N ASN A 354 -17.81 -1.19 8.00
CA ASN A 354 -18.30 -0.59 6.77
C ASN A 354 -17.51 0.66 6.33
N LEU A 355 -16.48 1.07 7.07
CA LEU A 355 -15.61 2.16 6.65
C LEU A 355 -14.89 1.78 5.34
N PRO A 356 -14.76 2.69 4.35
CA PRO A 356 -14.21 2.40 3.02
C PRO A 356 -12.67 2.31 3.02
N VAL A 357 -12.11 1.60 3.99
CA VAL A 357 -10.66 1.46 4.19
C VAL A 357 -10.03 0.66 3.04
N ASP A 358 -10.78 -0.24 2.42
CA ASP A 358 -10.39 -1.02 1.24
C ASP A 358 -10.04 -0.14 0.02
N GLN A 359 -10.62 1.06 -0.06
CA GLN A 359 -10.37 2.01 -1.15
C GLN A 359 -9.05 2.79 -0.99
N ILE A 360 -8.38 2.70 0.16
CA ILE A 360 -7.10 3.39 0.40
C ILE A 360 -6.01 2.71 -0.42
N ASN A 361 -5.39 3.44 -1.36
CA ASN A 361 -4.40 2.86 -2.27
C ASN A 361 -3.08 2.44 -1.59
N ASP A 362 -2.66 3.16 -0.54
CA ASP A 362 -1.43 2.85 0.18
C ASP A 362 -1.65 1.66 1.15
N PRO A 363 -1.01 0.50 0.93
CA PRO A 363 -1.23 -0.68 1.76
C PRO A 363 -0.84 -0.45 3.23
N HIS A 364 0.20 0.35 3.51
CA HIS A 364 0.63 0.61 4.89
C HIS A 364 -0.40 1.46 5.64
N ILE A 365 -0.98 2.45 4.96
CA ILE A 365 -2.02 3.30 5.54
C ILE A 365 -3.31 2.49 5.69
N ARG A 366 -3.66 1.68 4.68
CA ARG A 366 -4.81 0.76 4.75
C ARG A 366 -4.74 -0.14 5.99
N THR A 367 -3.63 -0.84 6.19
CA THR A 367 -3.43 -1.71 7.37
C THR A 367 -3.55 -0.91 8.67
N LEU A 368 -2.95 0.28 8.75
CA LEU A 368 -3.10 1.15 9.93
C LEU A 368 -4.57 1.46 10.26
N TYR A 369 -5.38 1.80 9.26
CA TYR A 369 -6.81 2.07 9.47
C TYR A 369 -7.59 0.80 9.84
N GLN A 370 -7.27 -0.34 9.24
CA GLN A 370 -7.84 -1.64 9.61
C GLN A 370 -7.53 -1.98 11.07
N ASP A 371 -6.29 -1.76 11.52
CA ASP A 371 -5.86 -1.99 12.91
C ASP A 371 -6.60 -1.08 13.88
N ILE A 372 -6.83 0.20 13.51
CA ILE A 372 -7.64 1.10 14.34
C ILE A 372 -9.09 0.61 14.41
N VAL A 373 -9.68 0.17 13.29
CA VAL A 373 -11.02 -0.42 13.25
C VAL A 373 -11.12 -1.65 14.15
N HIS A 374 -10.16 -2.57 14.06
CA HIS A 374 -10.07 -3.75 14.91
C HIS A 374 -9.95 -3.36 16.39
N ALA A 375 -9.11 -2.39 16.71
CA ALA A 375 -8.94 -1.92 18.07
C ALA A 375 -10.26 -1.38 18.67
N TYR A 376 -11.06 -0.61 17.91
CA TYR A 376 -12.37 -0.15 18.39
C TYR A 376 -13.41 -1.27 18.47
N ALA A 377 -13.36 -2.25 17.58
CA ALA A 377 -14.22 -3.43 17.66
C ALA A 377 -13.91 -4.27 18.92
N ASP A 378 -12.62 -4.49 19.22
CA ASP A 378 -12.17 -5.19 20.42
C ASP A 378 -12.59 -4.47 21.70
N LYS A 379 -12.42 -3.15 21.74
CA LYS A 379 -12.89 -2.32 22.87
C LYS A 379 -14.41 -2.42 23.05
N THR A 380 -15.16 -2.53 21.95
CA THR A 380 -16.61 -2.71 22.00
C THR A 380 -16.99 -4.08 22.59
N ASP A 381 -16.22 -5.13 22.28
CA ASP A 381 -16.41 -6.46 22.89
C ASP A 381 -16.08 -6.45 24.40
N ILE A 382 -15.04 -5.72 24.82
CA ILE A 382 -14.73 -5.52 26.25
C ILE A 382 -15.93 -4.87 26.96
N LEU A 383 -16.44 -3.77 26.41
CA LEU A 383 -17.58 -3.06 26.98
C LEU A 383 -18.83 -3.94 27.07
N ALA A 384 -19.14 -4.68 26.00
CA ALA A 384 -20.31 -5.56 25.93
C ALA A 384 -20.29 -6.73 26.92
N THR A 385 -19.12 -7.05 27.47
CA THR A 385 -18.92 -8.21 28.34
C THR A 385 -18.69 -7.85 29.81
N ILE A 386 -18.77 -6.57 30.18
CA ILE A 386 -18.67 -6.10 31.58
C ILE A 386 -19.64 -6.89 32.47
N GLY A 387 -19.14 -7.36 33.61
CA GLY A 387 -19.91 -8.16 34.56
C GLY A 387 -20.03 -9.65 34.22
N SER A 388 -19.41 -10.11 33.12
CA SER A 388 -19.34 -11.54 32.76
C SER A 388 -17.91 -12.07 32.81
N ASN A 389 -17.76 -13.40 32.86
CA ASN A 389 -16.46 -14.07 32.79
C ASN A 389 -15.69 -13.75 31.49
N LYS A 390 -16.38 -13.33 30.43
CA LYS A 390 -15.78 -12.97 29.13
C LYS A 390 -15.00 -11.65 29.19
N PHE A 391 -15.31 -10.77 30.16
CA PHE A 391 -14.63 -9.48 30.31
C PHE A 391 -13.12 -9.65 30.47
N LEU A 392 -12.70 -10.59 31.32
CA LEU A 392 -11.28 -10.85 31.57
C LEU A 392 -10.57 -11.30 30.29
N TYR A 393 -11.13 -12.29 29.58
CA TYR A 393 -10.54 -12.79 28.34
C TYR A 393 -10.45 -11.71 27.25
N ASN A 394 -11.48 -10.88 27.09
CA ASN A 394 -11.46 -9.78 26.12
C ASN A 394 -10.47 -8.68 26.52
N SER A 395 -10.34 -8.40 27.82
CA SER A 395 -9.36 -7.45 28.33
C SER A 395 -7.93 -7.95 28.09
N LEU A 396 -7.66 -9.23 28.38
CA LEU A 396 -6.35 -9.85 28.13
C LEU A 396 -6.03 -9.93 26.64
N ARG A 397 -7.02 -10.21 25.78
CA ARG A 397 -6.84 -10.20 24.31
C ARG A 397 -6.37 -8.83 23.81
N TYR A 398 -6.94 -7.75 24.35
CA TYR A 398 -6.66 -6.40 23.88
C TYR A 398 -5.43 -5.76 24.54
N PHE A 399 -5.31 -5.84 25.86
CA PHE A 399 -4.24 -5.20 26.64
C PHE A 399 -3.04 -6.10 26.91
N GLY A 400 -3.17 -7.42 26.71
CA GLY A 400 -2.19 -8.40 27.15
C GLY A 400 -2.30 -8.71 28.65
N GLU A 401 -1.45 -9.62 29.11
CA GLU A 401 -1.24 -9.87 30.54
C GLU A 401 -0.45 -8.71 31.18
N PRO A 402 -0.75 -8.34 32.44
CA PRO A 402 0.03 -7.32 33.15
C PRO A 402 1.52 -7.69 33.18
N THR A 403 2.37 -6.77 32.75
CA THR A 403 3.82 -6.94 32.81
C THR A 403 4.33 -6.79 34.24
N GLU A 404 5.57 -7.23 34.51
CA GLU A 404 6.22 -6.98 35.82
C GLU A 404 6.25 -5.49 36.18
N ARG A 405 6.38 -4.62 35.18
CA ARG A 405 6.31 -3.16 35.34
C ARG A 405 4.93 -2.71 35.79
N ASP A 406 3.87 -3.27 35.20
CA ASP A 406 2.49 -2.95 35.58
C ASP A 406 2.21 -3.38 37.02
N VAL A 407 2.69 -4.56 37.42
CA VAL A 407 2.59 -5.07 38.79
C VAL A 407 3.37 -4.19 39.78
N SER A 408 4.59 -3.77 39.40
CA SER A 408 5.41 -2.87 40.22
C SER A 408 4.75 -1.50 40.40
N ASN A 409 4.22 -0.91 39.33
CA ASN A 409 3.45 0.33 39.37
C ASN A 409 2.21 0.19 40.26
N ALA A 410 1.46 -0.90 40.11
CA ALA A 410 0.28 -1.15 40.94
C ALA A 410 0.64 -1.28 42.43
N ARG A 411 1.74 -1.97 42.77
CA ARG A 411 2.27 -2.04 44.14
C ARG A 411 2.69 -0.66 44.63
N PHE A 412 3.40 0.11 43.82
CA PHE A 412 3.80 1.47 44.18
C PHE A 412 2.56 2.33 44.50
N ILE A 413 1.54 2.31 43.65
CA ILE A 413 0.27 3.04 43.87
C ILE A 413 -0.41 2.55 45.15
N LEU A 414 -0.43 1.23 45.39
CA LEU A 414 -1.04 0.64 46.59
C LEU A 414 -0.36 1.06 47.89
N TYR A 415 0.96 1.22 47.89
CA TYR A 415 1.77 1.59 49.06
C TYR A 415 2.08 3.09 49.14
N SER A 416 1.66 3.88 48.15
CA SER A 416 1.90 5.32 48.14
C SER A 416 1.04 5.99 49.22
N PRO A 417 1.64 6.70 50.20
CA PRO A 417 0.89 7.42 51.21
C PRO A 417 0.34 8.70 50.57
N ASN A 418 -0.80 8.59 49.89
CA ASN A 418 -1.85 9.59 49.68
C ASN A 418 -2.73 9.15 48.50
N HIS A 419 -3.99 8.84 48.79
CA HIS A 419 -5.04 8.95 47.78
C HIS A 419 -5.11 10.42 47.38
N ILE A 420 -4.59 10.76 46.19
CA ILE A 420 -5.03 11.99 45.51
C ILE A 420 -6.50 11.74 45.17
N GLY A 421 -7.40 12.15 46.05
CA GLY A 421 -8.81 12.26 45.68
C GLY A 421 -8.93 13.31 44.56
N ASP A 422 -9.93 13.17 43.70
CA ASP A 422 -10.24 14.16 42.64
C ASP A 422 -10.39 15.61 43.19
N GLU A 423 -10.53 15.78 44.51
CA GLU A 423 -10.61 17.07 45.19
C GLU A 423 -9.31 17.90 45.14
N ASP A 424 -8.14 17.30 44.85
CA ASP A 424 -6.85 18.01 44.79
C ASP A 424 -6.34 18.28 43.35
N LEU A 425 -7.13 17.94 42.32
CA LEU A 425 -6.78 18.28 40.94
C LEU A 425 -6.98 19.78 40.69
N LYS A 426 -5.91 20.56 40.87
CA LYS A 426 -5.87 21.96 40.39
C LYS A 426 -6.10 21.98 38.88
N VAL A 427 -7.26 22.50 38.47
CA VAL A 427 -7.53 22.80 37.06
C VAL A 427 -6.64 23.98 36.66
N TYR A 428 -5.66 23.71 35.82
CA TYR A 428 -4.78 24.73 35.23
C TYR A 428 -5.37 25.19 33.90
N SER A 429 -5.18 26.48 33.56
CA SER A 429 -5.35 26.92 32.18
C SER A 429 -4.37 26.18 31.28
N ASP A 430 -4.71 26.05 30.00
CA ASP A 430 -3.86 25.54 28.93
C ASP A 430 -2.42 26.08 28.98
N THR A 431 -2.28 27.38 29.26
CA THR A 431 -1.02 28.10 29.44
C THR A 431 -0.20 27.60 30.63
N VAL A 432 -0.82 27.46 31.81
CA VAL A 432 -0.14 27.04 33.05
C VAL A 432 0.19 25.54 33.02
N ALA A 433 -0.67 24.73 32.40
CA ALA A 433 -0.39 23.31 32.18
C ALA A 433 0.86 23.13 31.29
N LEU A 434 0.97 23.93 30.22
CA LEU A 434 2.11 23.89 29.31
C LEU A 434 3.43 24.24 30.03
N GLU A 435 3.44 25.31 30.83
CA GLU A 435 4.62 25.72 31.60
C GLU A 435 5.08 24.63 32.58
N LYS A 436 4.15 24.04 33.33
CA LYS A 436 4.45 22.93 34.24
C LYS A 436 4.98 21.69 33.53
N MET A 437 4.42 21.35 32.37
CA MET A 437 4.93 20.25 31.56
C MET A 437 6.34 20.54 31.01
N MET A 438 6.64 21.80 30.66
CA MET A 438 7.97 22.21 30.21
C MET A 438 9.00 22.18 31.34
N GLU A 439 8.67 22.66 32.54
CA GLU A 439 9.52 22.54 33.73
C GLU A 439 9.84 21.08 34.05
N MET A 440 8.83 20.22 34.04
CA MET A 440 8.99 18.80 34.31
C MET A 440 9.87 18.14 33.24
N ALA A 441 9.67 18.46 31.95
CA ALA A 441 10.50 17.93 30.88
C ALA A 441 11.98 18.36 30.99
N HIS A 442 12.24 19.61 31.41
CA HIS A 442 13.60 20.07 31.70
C HIS A 442 14.23 19.34 32.88
N SER A 443 13.45 18.98 33.91
CA SER A 443 13.95 18.18 35.05
C SER A 443 14.36 16.75 34.64
N TYR A 444 13.82 16.24 33.54
CA TYR A 444 14.18 14.94 32.94
C TYR A 444 15.19 15.07 31.77
N VAL A 445 15.81 16.24 31.58
CA VAL A 445 16.78 16.51 30.49
C VAL A 445 16.18 16.27 29.09
N LEU A 446 14.85 16.41 28.94
CA LEU A 446 14.18 16.32 27.65
C LEU A 446 14.12 17.71 27.00
N THR A 447 14.60 17.81 25.75
CA THR A 447 14.50 19.05 24.98
C THR A 447 13.10 19.16 24.35
N VAL A 448 12.24 20.00 24.90
CA VAL A 448 10.88 20.23 24.38
C VAL A 448 10.85 21.56 23.62
N ARG A 449 10.39 21.54 22.36
CA ARG A 449 10.14 22.75 21.57
C ARG A 449 8.65 23.04 21.53
N ARG A 450 8.27 24.27 21.87
CA ARG A 450 6.91 24.78 21.68
C ARG A 450 6.62 24.88 20.18
N ILE A 451 5.76 24.01 19.67
CA ILE A 451 5.21 24.15 18.32
C ILE A 451 3.93 24.98 18.47
N SER A 452 4.01 26.28 18.21
CA SER A 452 2.81 27.10 18.04
C SER A 452 2.13 26.68 16.75
N LEU A 453 1.06 25.89 16.84
CA LEU A 453 0.15 25.72 15.72
C LEU A 453 -0.47 27.10 15.43
N PRO A 454 -0.46 27.59 14.17
CA PRO A 454 -1.18 28.81 13.85
C PRO A 454 -2.65 28.61 14.22
N THR A 455 -3.17 29.56 15.00
CA THR A 455 -4.57 29.65 15.41
C THR A 455 -5.46 29.39 14.20
N TRP A 456 -6.17 28.26 14.19
CA TRP A 456 -7.29 28.04 13.31
C TRP A 456 -8.35 29.09 13.64
N SER A 457 -8.34 30.18 12.88
CA SER A 457 -9.41 31.17 12.88
C SER A 457 -10.61 30.53 12.17
N PRO A 458 -11.75 30.30 12.85
CA PRO A 458 -12.98 29.93 12.16
C PRO A 458 -13.50 31.18 11.44
N ARG A 459 -13.02 31.41 10.22
CA ARG A 459 -13.70 32.30 9.28
C ARG A 459 -14.47 31.42 8.31
N LEU A 460 -15.79 31.46 8.49
CA LEU A 460 -16.83 31.22 7.49
C LEU A 460 -16.29 31.32 6.06
N TRP A 461 -16.42 30.24 5.27
CA TRP A 461 -17.16 30.12 4.00
C TRP A 461 -17.13 28.66 3.54
#